data_AF-A0A8T6VQJ3-F1
#
_entry.id   AF-A0A8T6VQJ3-F1
#
_cell.length_a   1.000
_cell.length_b   1.000
_cell.length_c   1.000
_cell.angle_alpha   90.00
_cell.angle_beta   90.00
_cell.angle_gamma   90.00
#
_symmetry.space_group_name_H-M   'P 1'
#
loop_
_entity.id
_entity.type
_entity.pdbx_description
1 polymer ?
#
loop_
_entity_poly.entity_id
_entity_poly.type
_entity_poly.pdbx_seq_one_letter_code
_entity_poly.pdbx_strand_id
1 'polypeptide(L)'
;MEWLLAPISALISIVVGLYLFYYVKRQDSGSRRMREISDAIREGAIAFLKREYIYLSVFVLIMATILGIFLPEPIWATHQWTTNIGLALAYIFGSMCSGLAGLLGMDVALRANAKTANAAKEGVNKALPIAFRGGAVMGLSVVGLAILGISVVYGLTNDPGMVLGFSFGASATALFAKAGGGIYTKTADISADLVGKVEMDLPEDDPRNPAVIADNVGDNVGDVAGMGADLFDSYVASVVAVMILGATLQPRQTWVNLPLVFA
;
A
#
# COMPACT_ATOMS: atom_id res chain seq x y z
N MET A 1 -18.41 -1.74 23.05
CA MET A 1 -17.98 -3.11 22.65
C MET A 1 -18.21 -3.39 21.17
N GLU A 2 -19.09 -2.67 20.47
CA GLU A 2 -19.37 -2.92 19.04
C GLU A 2 -18.18 -2.67 18.10
N TRP A 3 -17.27 -1.75 18.43
CA TRP A 3 -16.08 -1.48 17.61
C TRP A 3 -15.10 -2.65 17.53
N LEU A 4 -15.21 -3.67 18.40
CA LEU A 4 -14.44 -4.91 18.32
C LEU A 4 -14.76 -5.74 17.06
N LEU A 5 -15.87 -5.46 16.40
CA LEU A 5 -16.17 -6.04 15.09
C LEU A 5 -15.11 -5.66 14.04
N ALA A 6 -14.53 -4.46 14.14
CA ALA A 6 -13.53 -3.94 13.22
C ALA A 6 -12.22 -4.75 13.21
N PRO A 7 -11.51 -4.99 14.34
CA PRO A 7 -10.32 -5.83 14.31
C PRO A 7 -10.63 -7.29 13.92
N ILE A 8 -11.82 -7.80 14.22
CA ILE A 8 -12.23 -9.15 13.81
C ILE A 8 -12.41 -9.22 12.29
N SER A 9 -13.14 -8.28 11.67
CA SER A 9 -13.31 -8.23 10.22
C SER A 9 -11.97 -8.02 9.50
N ALA A 10 -11.09 -7.20 10.06
CA ALA A 10 -9.74 -6.99 9.56
C ALA A 10 -8.91 -8.29 9.52
N LEU A 11 -8.93 -9.07 10.62
CA LEU A 11 -8.26 -10.36 10.68
C LEU A 11 -8.83 -11.35 9.67
N ILE A 12 -10.16 -11.41 9.53
CA ILE A 12 -10.83 -12.24 8.52
C ILE A 12 -10.37 -11.84 7.11
N SER A 13 -10.33 -10.53 6.81
CA SER A 13 -9.86 -10.01 5.51
C SER A 13 -8.43 -10.46 5.21
N ILE A 14 -7.52 -10.33 6.17
CA ILE A 14 -6.12 -10.77 6.03
C ILE A 14 -6.04 -12.28 5.82
N VAL A 15 -6.80 -13.08 6.58
CA VAL A 15 -6.82 -14.54 6.43
C VAL A 15 -7.33 -14.96 5.05
N VAL A 16 -8.39 -14.33 4.54
CA VAL A 16 -8.91 -14.59 3.19
C VAL A 16 -7.88 -14.15 2.14
N GLY A 17 -7.22 -13.01 2.32
CA GLY A 17 -6.12 -12.56 1.47
C GLY A 17 -4.98 -13.57 1.42
N LEU A 18 -4.56 -14.10 2.57
CA LEU A 18 -3.54 -15.16 2.65
C LEU A 18 -3.97 -16.45 1.96
N TYR A 19 -5.22 -16.86 2.11
CA TYR A 19 -5.76 -18.02 1.39
C TYR A 19 -5.67 -17.84 -0.13
N LEU A 20 -6.07 -16.67 -0.64
CA LEU A 20 -5.97 -16.32 -2.06
C LEU A 20 -4.51 -16.20 -2.52
N PHE A 21 -3.62 -15.69 -1.68
CA PHE A 21 -2.18 -15.68 -1.96
C PHE A 21 -1.63 -17.08 -2.18
N TYR A 22 -1.98 -18.04 -1.30
CA TYR A 22 -1.57 -19.43 -1.48
C TYR A 22 -2.17 -20.06 -2.73
N TYR A 23 -3.42 -19.70 -3.09
CA TYR A 23 -4.01 -20.11 -4.35
C TYR A 23 -3.19 -19.64 -5.55
N VAL A 24 -2.83 -18.34 -5.62
CA VAL A 24 -2.03 -17.76 -6.71
C VAL A 24 -0.63 -18.37 -6.72
N LYS A 25 0.00 -18.52 -5.56
CA LYS A 25 1.35 -19.09 -5.43
C LYS A 25 1.47 -20.49 -6.04
N ARG A 26 0.42 -21.30 -5.93
CA ARG A 26 0.35 -22.69 -6.44
C ARG A 26 0.17 -22.80 -7.96
N GLN A 27 -0.18 -21.74 -8.68
CA GLN A 27 -0.36 -21.82 -10.12
C GLN A 27 0.99 -22.00 -10.84
N ASP A 28 0.97 -22.54 -12.06
CA ASP A 28 2.18 -22.76 -12.84
C ASP A 28 2.77 -21.44 -13.36
N SER A 29 4.06 -21.24 -13.10
CA SER A 29 4.85 -20.08 -13.57
C SER A 29 5.34 -20.24 -15.01
N GLY A 30 5.00 -21.34 -15.69
CA GLY A 30 5.16 -21.51 -17.13
C GLY A 30 6.55 -21.96 -17.57
N SER A 31 7.03 -21.42 -18.69
CA SER A 31 8.31 -21.84 -19.28
C SER A 31 9.51 -21.29 -18.51
N ARG A 32 10.70 -21.83 -18.79
CA ARG A 32 11.96 -21.28 -18.25
C ARG A 32 12.13 -19.80 -18.62
N ARG A 33 11.82 -19.45 -19.87
CA ARG A 33 11.94 -18.07 -20.36
C ARG A 33 10.99 -17.11 -19.64
N MET A 34 9.76 -17.54 -19.35
CA MET A 34 8.80 -16.74 -18.57
C MET A 34 9.31 -16.47 -17.16
N ARG A 35 9.90 -17.47 -16.51
CA ARG A 35 10.52 -17.29 -15.18
C ARG A 35 11.70 -16.33 -15.22
N GLU A 36 12.59 -16.46 -16.19
CA GLU A 36 13.75 -15.56 -16.36
C GLU A 36 13.33 -14.09 -16.48
N ILE A 37 12.29 -13.80 -17.28
CA ILE A 37 11.76 -12.43 -17.43
C ILE A 37 11.10 -11.96 -16.13
N SER A 38 10.28 -12.80 -15.52
CA SER A 38 9.62 -12.49 -14.24
C SER A 38 10.62 -12.20 -13.12
N ASP A 39 11.74 -12.92 -13.09
CA ASP A 39 12.79 -12.74 -12.10
C ASP A 39 13.53 -11.41 -12.32
N ALA A 40 13.78 -11.00 -13.58
CA ALA A 40 14.37 -9.70 -13.90
C ALA A 40 13.45 -8.53 -13.46
N ILE A 41 12.15 -8.63 -13.74
CA ILE A 41 11.16 -7.63 -13.27
C ILE A 41 11.12 -7.60 -11.74
N ARG A 42 11.12 -8.77 -11.10
CA ARG A 42 11.12 -8.88 -9.64
C ARG A 42 12.37 -8.28 -9.00
N GLU A 43 13.54 -8.50 -9.59
CA GLU A 43 14.79 -7.91 -9.12
C GLU A 43 14.75 -6.38 -9.21
N GLY A 44 14.32 -5.84 -10.36
CA GLY A 44 14.18 -4.40 -10.57
C GLY A 44 13.20 -3.74 -9.61
N ALA A 45 12.02 -4.34 -9.43
CA ALA A 45 10.98 -3.81 -8.54
C ALA A 45 11.43 -3.81 -7.06
N ILE A 46 12.07 -4.89 -6.61
CA ILE A 46 12.63 -4.96 -5.25
C ILE A 46 13.77 -3.95 -5.07
N ALA A 47 14.63 -3.77 -6.07
CA ALA A 47 15.73 -2.81 -6.01
C ALA A 47 15.20 -1.37 -5.90
N PHE A 48 14.18 -1.02 -6.69
CA PHE A 48 13.53 0.28 -6.65
C PHE A 48 12.88 0.54 -5.28
N LEU A 49 12.00 -0.35 -4.80
CA LEU A 49 11.32 -0.14 -3.52
C LEU A 49 12.28 -0.08 -2.34
N LYS A 50 13.34 -0.89 -2.34
CA LYS A 50 14.39 -0.79 -1.30
C LYS A 50 14.99 0.60 -1.27
N ARG A 51 15.30 1.17 -2.44
CA ARG A 51 15.90 2.50 -2.51
C ARG A 51 14.90 3.57 -2.09
N GLU A 52 13.68 3.52 -2.60
CA GLU A 52 12.60 4.44 -2.24
C GLU A 52 12.33 4.43 -0.73
N TYR A 53 12.25 3.24 -0.12
CA TYR A 53 11.91 3.09 1.30
C TYR A 53 13.05 3.55 2.23
N ILE A 54 14.30 3.50 1.79
CA ILE A 54 15.43 4.09 2.53
C ILE A 54 15.26 5.61 2.62
N TYR A 55 14.98 6.30 1.50
CA TYR A 55 14.77 7.74 1.52
C TYR A 55 13.49 8.12 2.29
N LEU A 56 12.44 7.31 2.14
CA LEU A 56 11.18 7.53 2.85
C LEU A 56 11.31 7.37 4.35
N SER A 57 12.03 6.35 4.82
CA SER A 57 12.24 6.15 6.25
C SER A 57 13.01 7.31 6.89
N VAL A 58 13.99 7.89 6.19
CA VAL A 58 14.66 9.12 6.63
C VAL A 58 13.67 10.28 6.74
N PHE A 59 12.83 10.50 5.71
CA PHE A 59 11.81 11.55 5.73
C PHE A 59 10.82 11.37 6.88
N VAL A 60 10.29 10.16 7.06
CA VAL A 60 9.35 9.80 8.14
C VAL A 60 9.99 10.07 9.50
N LEU A 61 11.25 9.75 9.72
CA LEU A 61 11.93 10.02 11.00
C LEU A 61 12.09 11.52 11.28
N ILE A 62 12.45 12.30 10.26
CA ILE A 62 12.55 13.77 10.37
C ILE A 62 11.18 14.35 10.71
N MET A 63 10.13 13.96 9.98
CA MET A 63 8.78 14.43 10.23
C MET A 63 8.26 13.99 11.60
N ALA A 64 8.47 12.73 12.01
CA ALA A 64 8.09 12.25 13.33
C ALA A 64 8.73 13.08 14.45
N THR A 65 9.99 13.47 14.27
CA THR A 65 10.70 14.35 15.22
C THR A 65 10.06 15.73 15.28
N ILE A 66 9.74 16.33 14.13
CA ILE A 66 9.06 17.63 14.07
C ILE A 66 7.68 17.54 14.73
N LEU A 67 6.87 16.54 14.39
CA LEU A 67 5.54 16.35 14.97
C LEU A 67 5.62 16.12 16.48
N GLY A 68 6.58 15.31 16.95
CA GLY A 68 6.79 15.08 18.38
C GLY A 68 7.28 16.30 19.16
N ILE A 69 7.89 17.28 18.49
CA ILE A 69 8.32 18.53 19.14
C ILE A 69 7.18 19.56 19.17
N PHE A 70 6.40 19.66 18.08
CA PHE A 70 5.49 20.78 17.85
C PHE A 70 3.99 20.46 18.03
N LEU A 71 3.56 19.20 17.94
CA LEU A 71 2.15 18.82 17.98
C LEU A 71 1.81 17.91 19.18
N PRO A 72 0.63 18.07 19.80
CA PRO A 72 -0.42 19.06 19.47
C PRO A 72 -0.03 20.49 19.84
N GLU A 73 0.82 20.63 20.84
CA GLU A 73 1.44 21.87 21.28
C GLU A 73 2.95 21.66 21.45
N PRO A 74 3.77 22.73 21.37
CA PRO A 74 5.20 22.60 21.55
C PRO A 74 5.58 22.02 22.92
N ILE A 75 6.59 21.14 22.96
CA ILE A 75 7.04 20.45 24.19
C ILE A 75 7.42 21.39 25.35
N TRP A 76 7.74 22.66 25.07
CA TRP A 76 8.06 23.67 26.09
C TRP A 76 6.83 24.42 26.60
N ALA A 77 5.70 24.35 25.90
CA ALA A 77 4.45 25.00 26.28
C ALA A 77 3.60 24.14 27.22
N THR A 78 3.72 22.81 27.14
CA THR A 78 2.81 21.86 27.82
C THR A 78 3.59 20.84 28.65
N HIS A 79 3.02 20.38 29.78
CA HIS A 79 3.60 19.29 30.59
C HIS A 79 3.24 17.87 30.07
N GLN A 80 2.55 17.76 28.92
CA GLN A 80 2.04 16.50 28.37
C GLN A 80 2.90 15.95 27.21
N TRP A 81 4.21 15.85 27.43
CA TRP A 81 5.18 15.28 26.48
C TRP A 81 4.82 13.86 25.99
N THR A 82 4.05 13.10 26.78
CA THR A 82 3.55 11.77 26.41
C THR A 82 2.61 11.79 25.20
N THR A 83 1.80 12.84 25.05
CA THR A 83 0.83 12.98 23.94
C THR A 83 1.58 13.22 22.63
N ASN A 84 2.60 14.08 22.65
CA ASN A 84 3.40 14.37 21.46
C ASN A 84 4.18 13.13 20.99
N ILE A 85 4.75 12.38 21.93
CA ILE A 85 5.43 11.11 21.62
C ILE A 85 4.42 10.10 21.08
N GLY A 86 3.21 10.01 21.66
CA GLY A 86 2.14 9.15 21.16
C GLY A 86 1.77 9.44 19.71
N LEU A 87 1.61 10.72 19.36
CA LEU A 87 1.34 11.17 17.99
C LEU A 87 2.48 10.81 17.02
N ALA A 88 3.73 11.05 17.41
CA ALA A 88 4.89 10.68 16.60
C ALA A 88 4.99 9.16 16.38
N LEU A 89 4.70 8.36 17.40
CA LEU A 89 4.66 6.90 17.29
C LEU A 89 3.51 6.43 16.42
N ALA A 90 2.32 7.02 16.55
CA ALA A 90 1.17 6.73 15.70
C ALA A 90 1.47 7.06 14.24
N TYR A 91 2.11 8.20 13.98
CA TYR A 91 2.60 8.61 12.65
C TYR A 91 3.57 7.57 12.06
N ILE A 92 4.61 7.18 12.80
CA ILE A 92 5.56 6.15 12.34
C ILE A 92 4.83 4.84 12.04
N PHE A 93 3.91 4.43 12.93
CA PHE A 93 3.14 3.20 12.74
C PHE A 93 2.25 3.27 11.48
N GLY A 94 1.61 4.41 11.22
CA GLY A 94 0.83 4.64 10.00
C GLY A 94 1.67 4.57 8.73
N SER A 95 2.85 5.19 8.74
CA SER A 95 3.81 5.11 7.64
C SER A 95 4.27 3.67 7.39
N MET A 96 4.56 2.91 8.45
CA MET A 96 4.94 1.50 8.35
C MET A 96 3.82 0.63 7.78
N CYS A 97 2.57 0.82 8.22
CA CYS A 97 1.42 0.07 7.71
C CYS A 97 1.14 0.39 6.24
N SER A 98 1.22 1.66 5.84
CA SER A 98 1.05 2.09 4.44
C SER A 98 2.13 1.48 3.53
N GLY A 99 3.39 1.55 3.94
CA GLY A 99 4.49 0.91 3.21
C GLY A 99 4.34 -0.62 3.15
N LEU A 100 3.91 -1.25 4.24
CA LEU A 100 3.66 -2.70 4.24
C LEU A 100 2.53 -3.08 3.27
N ALA A 101 1.47 -2.29 3.18
CA ALA A 101 0.37 -2.51 2.25
C ALA A 101 0.85 -2.48 0.79
N GLY A 102 1.67 -1.49 0.42
CA GLY A 102 2.29 -1.42 -0.91
C GLY A 102 3.21 -2.61 -1.21
N LEU A 103 4.06 -3.01 -0.24
CA LEU A 103 4.97 -4.16 -0.38
C LEU A 103 4.23 -5.48 -0.58
N LEU A 104 3.17 -5.72 0.20
CA LEU A 104 2.37 -6.93 0.08
C LEU A 104 1.64 -7.00 -1.26
N GLY A 105 1.07 -5.89 -1.73
CA GLY A 105 0.45 -5.80 -3.04
C GLY A 105 1.45 -6.15 -4.15
N MET A 106 2.64 -5.55 -4.12
CA MET A 106 3.67 -5.78 -5.10
C MET A 106 4.19 -7.23 -5.12
N ASP A 107 4.44 -7.86 -3.95
CA ASP A 107 4.91 -9.26 -3.92
C ASP A 107 3.89 -10.22 -4.55
N VAL A 108 2.59 -9.97 -4.37
CA VAL A 108 1.55 -10.78 -5.03
C VAL A 108 1.52 -10.52 -6.53
N ALA A 109 1.55 -9.26 -6.96
CA ALA A 109 1.54 -8.90 -8.38
C ALA A 109 2.72 -9.55 -9.12
N LEU A 110 3.94 -9.37 -8.63
CA LEU A 110 5.15 -9.96 -9.21
C LEU A 110 5.06 -11.49 -9.36
N ARG A 111 4.37 -12.18 -8.45
CA ARG A 111 4.13 -13.63 -8.55
C ARG A 111 3.01 -13.97 -9.52
N ALA A 112 1.96 -13.15 -9.59
CA ALA A 112 0.79 -13.37 -10.41
C ALA A 112 1.06 -13.15 -11.90
N ASN A 113 1.91 -12.18 -12.26
CA ASN A 113 2.11 -11.74 -13.65
C ASN A 113 2.46 -12.90 -14.61
N ALA A 114 3.56 -13.63 -14.35
CA ALA A 114 3.98 -14.75 -15.17
C ALA A 114 2.99 -15.93 -15.16
N LYS A 115 2.29 -16.13 -14.03
CA LYS A 115 1.29 -17.21 -13.88
C LYS A 115 0.03 -16.93 -14.70
N THR A 116 -0.42 -15.68 -14.70
CA THR A 116 -1.52 -15.20 -15.54
C THR A 116 -1.16 -15.33 -17.02
N ALA A 117 0.04 -14.90 -17.42
CA ALA A 117 0.52 -15.03 -18.80
C ALA A 117 0.60 -16.51 -19.25
N ASN A 118 1.04 -17.41 -18.37
CA ASN A 118 1.06 -18.84 -18.69
C ASN A 118 -0.34 -19.41 -18.86
N ALA A 119 -1.26 -19.09 -17.94
CA ALA A 119 -2.66 -19.54 -18.02
C ALA A 119 -3.40 -18.98 -19.23
N ALA A 120 -3.01 -17.80 -19.74
CA ALA A 120 -3.60 -17.20 -20.94
C ALA A 120 -3.40 -18.04 -22.20
N LYS A 121 -2.39 -18.93 -22.24
CA LYS A 121 -2.23 -19.92 -23.33
C LYS A 121 -3.42 -20.87 -23.46
N GLU A 122 -4.13 -21.11 -22.36
CA GLU A 122 -5.31 -21.96 -22.30
C GLU A 122 -6.63 -21.14 -22.35
N GLY A 123 -6.51 -19.82 -22.55
CA GLY A 123 -7.63 -18.89 -22.72
C GLY A 123 -7.89 -17.98 -21.52
N VAL A 124 -8.62 -16.90 -21.79
CA VAL A 124 -8.94 -15.84 -20.82
C VAL A 124 -9.67 -16.38 -19.59
N ASN A 125 -10.54 -17.38 -19.76
CA ASN A 125 -11.28 -18.00 -18.65
C ASN A 125 -10.38 -18.65 -17.59
N LYS A 126 -9.15 -19.04 -17.93
CA LYS A 126 -8.16 -19.55 -16.97
C LYS A 126 -7.23 -18.47 -16.43
N ALA A 127 -6.89 -17.47 -17.24
CA ALA A 127 -6.04 -16.35 -16.84
C ALA A 127 -6.74 -15.39 -15.86
N LEU A 128 -7.98 -14.98 -16.18
CA LEU A 128 -8.71 -13.96 -15.43
C LEU A 128 -8.87 -14.32 -13.94
N PRO A 129 -9.24 -15.54 -13.53
CA PRO A 129 -9.32 -15.89 -12.11
C PRO A 129 -8.00 -15.77 -11.36
N ILE A 130 -6.85 -15.96 -12.02
CA ILE A 130 -5.53 -15.83 -11.40
C ILE A 130 -5.21 -14.35 -11.18
N ALA A 131 -5.36 -13.52 -12.22
CA ALA A 131 -5.18 -12.07 -12.12
C ALA A 131 -6.14 -11.44 -11.09
N PHE A 132 -7.43 -11.77 -11.18
CA PHE A 132 -8.46 -11.26 -10.28
C PHE A 132 -8.19 -11.64 -8.83
N ARG A 133 -7.83 -12.90 -8.56
CA ARG A 133 -7.47 -13.32 -7.20
C ARG A 133 -6.18 -12.66 -6.72
N GLY A 134 -5.21 -12.41 -7.62
CA GLY A 134 -4.01 -11.63 -7.31
C GLY A 134 -4.35 -10.22 -6.83
N GLY A 135 -5.19 -9.50 -7.58
CA GLY A 135 -5.70 -8.18 -7.18
C GLY A 135 -6.55 -8.22 -5.90
N ALA A 136 -7.34 -9.28 -5.70
CA ALA A 136 -8.12 -9.46 -4.48
C ALA A 136 -7.23 -9.62 -3.23
N VAL A 137 -6.05 -10.25 -3.33
CA VAL A 137 -5.11 -10.30 -2.19
C VAL A 137 -4.68 -8.89 -1.80
N MET A 138 -4.32 -8.05 -2.77
CA MET A 138 -3.93 -6.67 -2.53
C MET A 138 -5.06 -5.90 -1.84
N GLY A 139 -6.27 -5.92 -2.40
CA GLY A 139 -7.42 -5.21 -1.83
C GLY A 139 -7.76 -5.65 -0.40
N LEU A 140 -7.83 -6.96 -0.15
CA LEU A 140 -8.13 -7.50 1.18
C LEU A 140 -7.03 -7.21 2.20
N SER A 141 -5.76 -7.21 1.77
CA SER A 141 -4.62 -6.90 2.64
C SER A 141 -4.55 -5.42 2.98
N VAL A 142 -4.79 -4.54 2.00
CA VAL A 142 -4.82 -3.07 2.18
C VAL A 142 -5.91 -2.69 3.20
N VAL A 143 -7.15 -3.10 2.95
CA VAL A 143 -8.29 -2.80 3.83
C VAL A 143 -8.09 -3.45 5.21
N GLY A 144 -7.68 -4.71 5.24
CA GLY A 144 -7.43 -5.44 6.49
C GLY A 144 -6.34 -4.78 7.35
N LEU A 145 -5.22 -4.37 6.76
CA LEU A 145 -4.16 -3.66 7.48
C LEU A 145 -4.62 -2.27 7.94
N ALA A 146 -5.41 -1.56 7.14
CA ALA A 146 -5.91 -0.23 7.50
C ALA A 146 -6.83 -0.29 8.72
N ILE A 147 -7.87 -1.13 8.68
CA ILE A 147 -8.80 -1.30 9.81
C ILE A 147 -8.05 -1.82 11.04
N LEU A 148 -7.15 -2.80 10.88
CA LEU A 148 -6.38 -3.34 12.00
C LEU A 148 -5.48 -2.27 12.62
N GLY A 149 -4.77 -1.49 11.80
CA GLY A 149 -3.90 -0.41 12.25
C GLY A 149 -4.67 0.66 13.03
N ILE A 150 -5.81 1.12 12.49
CA ILE A 150 -6.71 2.05 13.18
C ILE A 150 -7.17 1.45 14.51
N SER A 151 -7.62 0.20 14.51
CA SER A 151 -8.15 -0.49 15.70
C SER A 151 -7.08 -0.66 16.79
N VAL A 152 -5.82 -0.90 16.42
CA VAL A 152 -4.70 -0.98 17.36
C VAL A 152 -4.43 0.38 18.00
N VAL A 153 -4.30 1.44 17.19
CA VAL A 153 -4.03 2.79 17.73
C VAL A 153 -5.19 3.26 18.60
N TYR A 154 -6.43 3.11 18.13
CA TYR A 154 -7.61 3.51 18.88
C TYR A 154 -7.81 2.66 20.14
N GLY A 155 -7.61 1.34 20.07
CA GLY A 155 -7.76 0.45 21.23
C GLY A 155 -6.77 0.72 22.36
N LEU A 156 -5.55 1.15 22.02
CA LEU A 156 -4.52 1.48 23.01
C LEU A 156 -4.71 2.88 23.62
N THR A 157 -5.20 3.84 22.84
CA THR A 157 -5.23 5.26 23.24
C THR A 157 -6.63 5.76 23.62
N ASN A 158 -7.68 5.13 23.08
CA ASN A 158 -9.08 5.61 23.10
C ASN A 158 -9.24 7.06 22.59
N ASP A 159 -8.29 7.55 21.79
CA ASP A 159 -8.23 8.92 21.32
C ASP A 159 -8.21 8.98 19.79
N PRO A 160 -9.27 9.52 19.14
CA PRO A 160 -9.28 9.69 17.68
C PRO A 160 -8.20 10.65 17.19
N GLY A 161 -7.69 11.56 18.03
CA GLY A 161 -6.55 12.42 17.70
C GLY A 161 -5.25 11.65 17.47
N MET A 162 -5.04 10.54 18.19
CA MET A 162 -3.91 9.63 17.95
C MET A 162 -4.07 8.88 16.63
N VAL A 163 -5.29 8.49 16.29
CA VAL A 163 -5.60 7.87 14.99
C VAL A 163 -5.39 8.87 13.83
N LEU A 164 -5.60 10.16 14.06
CA LEU A 164 -5.23 11.21 13.10
C LEU A 164 -3.72 11.26 12.86
N GLY A 165 -2.89 11.09 13.90
CA GLY A 165 -1.44 10.94 13.74
C GLY A 165 -1.09 9.74 12.85
N PHE A 166 -1.76 8.60 13.05
CA PHE A 166 -1.63 7.42 12.18
C PHE A 166 -2.03 7.70 10.73
N SER A 167 -3.16 8.38 10.51
CA SER A 167 -3.58 8.80 9.17
C SER A 167 -2.53 9.69 8.49
N PHE A 168 -1.96 10.64 9.23
CA PHE A 168 -0.94 11.54 8.66
C PHE A 168 0.33 10.79 8.23
N GLY A 169 0.71 9.76 8.99
CA GLY A 169 1.79 8.84 8.62
C GLY A 169 1.51 8.06 7.35
N ALA A 170 0.28 7.55 7.23
CA ALA A 170 -0.19 6.83 6.06
C ALA A 170 -0.11 7.70 4.79
N SER A 171 -0.60 8.94 4.86
CA SER A 171 -0.59 9.89 3.75
C SER A 171 0.82 10.28 3.34
N ALA A 172 1.71 10.51 4.32
CA ALA A 172 3.09 10.86 4.04
C ALA A 172 3.80 9.78 3.21
N THR A 173 3.65 8.51 3.59
CA THR A 173 4.24 7.40 2.83
C THR A 173 3.57 7.21 1.46
N ALA A 174 2.24 7.30 1.40
CA ALA A 174 1.49 7.14 0.16
C ALA A 174 1.84 8.19 -0.89
N LEU A 175 1.98 9.46 -0.49
CA LEU A 175 2.35 10.57 -1.37
C LEU A 175 3.64 10.27 -2.15
N PHE A 176 4.69 9.88 -1.44
CA PHE A 176 5.97 9.62 -2.07
C PHE A 176 6.02 8.29 -2.81
N ALA A 177 5.37 7.23 -2.30
CA ALA A 177 5.31 5.95 -3.02
C ALA A 177 4.59 6.11 -4.38
N LYS A 178 3.50 6.89 -4.40
CA LYS A 178 2.76 7.19 -5.62
C LYS A 178 3.55 8.09 -6.57
N ALA A 179 4.19 9.14 -6.04
CA ALA A 179 4.99 10.05 -6.85
C ALA A 179 6.25 9.38 -7.40
N GLY A 180 7.00 8.67 -6.55
CA GLY A 180 8.23 7.98 -6.91
C GLY A 180 7.98 6.86 -7.91
N GLY A 181 7.07 5.92 -7.58
CA GLY A 181 6.66 4.85 -8.48
C GLY A 181 6.04 5.38 -9.77
N GLY A 182 5.20 6.41 -9.70
CA GLY A 182 4.55 7.06 -10.84
C GLY A 182 5.55 7.71 -11.82
N ILE A 183 6.55 8.42 -11.30
CA ILE A 183 7.63 8.98 -12.13
C ILE A 183 8.42 7.86 -12.81
N TYR A 184 8.76 6.79 -12.07
CA TYR A 184 9.51 5.67 -12.61
C TYR A 184 8.74 4.99 -13.75
N THR A 185 7.49 4.58 -13.51
CA THR A 185 6.68 3.87 -14.50
C THR A 185 6.42 4.72 -15.73
N LYS A 186 5.93 5.95 -15.57
CA LYS A 186 5.54 6.76 -16.73
C LYS A 186 6.72 7.25 -17.55
N THR A 187 7.89 7.42 -16.94
CA THR A 187 9.11 7.70 -17.71
C THR A 187 9.51 6.49 -18.56
N ALA A 188 9.43 5.27 -18.00
CA ALA A 188 9.78 4.05 -18.72
C ALA A 188 8.77 3.73 -19.84
N ASP A 189 7.47 3.77 -19.53
CA ASP A 189 6.33 3.58 -20.43
C ASP A 189 6.43 4.50 -21.66
N ILE A 190 6.51 5.83 -21.45
CA ILE A 190 6.63 6.80 -22.55
C ILE A 190 7.90 6.56 -23.39
N SER A 191 9.03 6.23 -22.75
CA SER A 191 10.29 5.99 -23.46
C SER A 191 10.24 4.70 -24.30
N ALA A 192 9.64 3.64 -23.76
CA ALA A 192 9.49 2.36 -24.43
C ALA A 192 8.56 2.50 -25.64
N ASP A 193 7.41 3.12 -25.44
CA ASP A 193 6.37 3.21 -26.46
C ASP A 193 6.73 4.16 -27.60
N LEU A 194 7.28 5.34 -27.28
CA LEU A 194 7.57 6.33 -28.31
C LEU A 194 8.65 5.82 -29.27
N VAL A 195 9.79 5.36 -28.73
CA VAL A 195 10.89 4.87 -29.57
C VAL A 195 10.54 3.52 -30.20
N GLY A 196 9.93 2.61 -29.43
CA GLY A 196 9.58 1.28 -29.91
C GLY A 196 8.52 1.32 -31.01
N LYS A 197 7.32 1.82 -30.68
CA LYS A 197 6.15 1.76 -31.57
C LYS A 197 6.21 2.82 -32.68
N VAL A 198 6.60 4.06 -32.35
CA VAL A 198 6.45 5.19 -33.27
C VAL A 198 7.68 5.38 -34.16
N GLU A 199 8.88 5.29 -33.59
CA GLU A 199 10.12 5.54 -34.36
C GLU A 199 10.65 4.28 -35.06
N MET A 200 10.55 3.12 -34.40
CA MET A 200 11.21 1.89 -34.84
C MET A 200 10.26 0.80 -35.36
N ASP A 201 8.94 1.06 -35.35
CA ASP A 201 7.88 0.11 -35.79
C ASP A 201 8.00 -1.27 -35.12
N LEU A 202 8.41 -1.27 -33.84
CA LEU A 202 8.45 -2.47 -33.01
C LEU A 202 7.08 -2.69 -32.35
N PRO A 203 6.66 -3.95 -32.15
CA PRO A 203 5.53 -4.26 -31.27
C PRO A 203 5.71 -3.69 -29.84
N GLU A 204 4.59 -3.46 -29.17
CA GLU A 204 4.56 -3.22 -27.72
C GLU A 204 5.27 -4.36 -26.96
N ASP A 205 5.98 -4.01 -25.89
CA ASP A 205 6.75 -4.96 -25.08
C ASP A 205 7.78 -5.81 -25.86
N ASP A 206 8.24 -5.35 -27.04
CA ASP A 206 9.21 -6.11 -27.82
C ASP A 206 10.53 -6.31 -27.03
N PRO A 207 11.04 -7.55 -26.91
CA PRO A 207 12.22 -7.85 -26.09
C PRO A 207 13.51 -7.21 -26.60
N ARG A 208 13.52 -6.62 -27.80
CA ARG A 208 14.65 -5.84 -28.34
C ARG A 208 14.70 -4.42 -27.77
N ASN A 209 13.59 -3.91 -27.24
CA ASN A 209 13.52 -2.58 -26.66
C ASN A 209 14.05 -2.61 -25.21
N PRO A 210 15.15 -1.91 -24.90
CA PRO A 210 15.78 -1.97 -23.59
C PRO A 210 14.94 -1.35 -22.46
N ALA A 211 13.93 -0.54 -22.78
CA ALA A 211 13.08 0.10 -21.79
C ALA A 211 11.98 -0.82 -21.22
N VAL A 212 11.67 -1.93 -21.89
CA VAL A 212 10.51 -2.80 -21.55
C VAL A 212 10.60 -3.42 -20.15
N ILE A 213 11.81 -3.78 -19.70
CA ILE A 213 11.97 -4.28 -18.32
C ILE A 213 11.67 -3.17 -17.31
N ALA A 214 12.13 -1.94 -17.56
CA ALA A 214 11.85 -0.82 -16.67
C ALA A 214 10.36 -0.47 -16.66
N ASP A 215 9.69 -0.58 -17.80
CA ASP A 215 8.25 -0.37 -17.92
C ASP A 215 7.46 -1.37 -17.06
N ASN A 216 7.70 -2.66 -17.27
CA ASN A 216 7.07 -3.74 -16.50
C ASN A 216 7.45 -3.71 -15.00
N VAL A 217 8.66 -3.23 -14.65
CA VAL A 217 9.02 -2.93 -13.25
C VAL A 217 8.15 -1.80 -12.73
N GLY A 218 8.00 -0.75 -13.54
CA GLY A 218 7.15 0.42 -13.32
C GLY A 218 5.73 0.06 -12.90
N ASP A 219 5.07 -0.83 -13.64
CA ASP A 219 3.71 -1.28 -13.31
C ASP A 219 3.61 -1.83 -11.88
N ASN A 220 4.63 -2.54 -11.42
CA ASN A 220 4.62 -3.14 -10.09
C ASN A 220 4.95 -2.11 -8.98
N VAL A 221 5.82 -1.13 -9.26
CA VAL A 221 6.22 -0.15 -8.24
C VAL A 221 5.29 1.06 -8.17
N GLY A 222 4.77 1.53 -9.30
CA GLY A 222 3.81 2.63 -9.37
C GLY A 222 2.38 2.13 -9.24
N ASP A 223 1.93 1.37 -10.23
CA ASP A 223 0.51 1.04 -10.40
C ASP A 223 0.02 -0.01 -9.38
N VAL A 224 0.93 -0.76 -8.75
CA VAL A 224 0.60 -1.68 -7.65
C VAL A 224 1.04 -1.14 -6.30
N ALA A 225 2.35 -0.96 -6.05
CA ALA A 225 2.81 -0.59 -4.71
C ALA A 225 2.34 0.83 -4.32
N GLY A 226 2.51 1.80 -5.22
CA GLY A 226 2.03 3.18 -5.04
C GLY A 226 0.51 3.25 -4.88
N MET A 227 -0.25 2.56 -5.73
CA MET A 227 -1.72 2.48 -5.61
C MET A 227 -2.17 1.82 -4.30
N GLY A 228 -1.47 0.77 -3.83
CA GLY A 228 -1.77 0.11 -2.57
C GLY A 228 -1.63 1.04 -1.37
N ALA A 229 -0.56 1.84 -1.34
CA ALA A 229 -0.34 2.86 -0.31
C ALA A 229 -1.38 3.99 -0.40
N ASP A 230 -1.75 4.43 -1.60
CA ASP A 230 -2.75 5.48 -1.86
C ASP A 230 -4.16 5.07 -1.41
N LEU A 231 -4.57 3.83 -1.73
CA LEU A 231 -5.86 3.28 -1.28
C LEU A 231 -5.88 3.06 0.24
N PHE A 232 -4.76 2.62 0.82
CA PHE A 232 -4.60 2.53 2.27
C PHE A 232 -4.83 3.90 2.93
N ASP A 233 -4.15 4.93 2.45
CA ASP A 233 -4.28 6.30 2.96
C ASP A 233 -5.72 6.82 2.83
N SER A 234 -6.29 6.76 1.64
CA SER A 234 -7.65 7.22 1.37
C SER A 234 -8.69 6.57 2.29
N TYR A 235 -8.53 5.27 2.53
CA TYR A 235 -9.41 4.52 3.41
C TYR A 235 -9.26 4.93 4.88
N VAL A 236 -8.02 5.03 5.36
CA VAL A 236 -7.73 5.48 6.73
C VAL A 236 -8.23 6.90 6.96
N ALA A 237 -7.91 7.83 6.05
CA ALA A 237 -8.31 9.23 6.14
C ALA A 237 -9.84 9.39 6.19
N SER A 238 -10.58 8.59 5.39
CA SER A 238 -12.04 8.61 5.39
C SER A 238 -12.63 8.18 6.74
N VAL A 239 -12.14 7.07 7.31
CA VAL A 239 -12.58 6.58 8.62
C VAL A 239 -12.26 7.60 9.71
N VAL A 240 -11.03 8.10 9.74
CA VAL A 240 -10.58 9.06 10.75
C VAL A 240 -11.32 10.38 10.67
N ALA A 241 -11.61 10.90 9.48
CA ALA A 241 -12.38 12.12 9.31
C ALA A 241 -13.76 12.01 9.99
N VAL A 242 -14.43 10.88 9.85
CA VAL A 242 -15.72 10.62 10.50
C VAL A 242 -15.56 10.44 12.01
N MET A 243 -14.48 9.78 12.48
CA MET A 243 -14.19 9.65 13.92
C MET A 243 -14.00 11.03 14.58
N ILE A 244 -13.23 11.92 13.96
CA ILE A 244 -12.98 13.29 14.45
C ILE A 244 -14.27 14.11 14.42
N LEU A 245 -15.07 14.00 13.37
CA LEU A 245 -16.38 14.66 13.29
C LEU A 245 -17.31 14.18 14.42
N GLY A 246 -17.35 12.87 14.67
CA GLY A 246 -18.09 12.29 15.79
C GLY A 246 -17.65 12.83 17.15
N ALA A 247 -16.33 12.95 17.36
CA ALA A 247 -15.75 13.48 18.59
C ALA A 247 -16.10 14.96 18.84
N THR A 248 -16.21 15.76 17.78
CA THR A 248 -16.50 17.20 17.86
C THR A 248 -17.99 17.53 18.02
N LEU A 249 -18.88 16.78 17.35
CA LEU A 249 -20.33 17.05 17.40
C LEU A 249 -20.96 16.68 18.74
N GLN A 250 -20.70 15.47 19.23
CA GLN A 250 -21.14 14.99 20.54
C GLN A 250 -20.10 13.97 21.04
N PRO A 251 -19.43 14.20 22.17
CA PRO A 251 -18.40 13.30 22.72
C PRO A 251 -19.00 12.01 23.33
N ARG A 252 -20.01 11.42 22.69
CA ARG A 252 -20.43 10.04 22.95
C ARG A 252 -19.55 9.11 22.13
N GLN A 253 -18.96 8.13 22.79
CA GLN A 253 -18.13 7.11 22.14
C GLN A 253 -18.83 6.41 20.97
N THR A 254 -20.17 6.35 20.97
CA THR A 254 -20.95 5.75 19.87
C THR A 254 -20.66 6.41 18.51
N TRP A 255 -20.56 7.74 18.45
CA TRP A 255 -20.34 8.44 17.18
C TRP A 255 -18.91 8.27 16.66
N VAL A 256 -17.93 8.19 17.58
CA VAL A 256 -16.52 7.93 17.25
C VAL A 256 -16.33 6.48 16.77
N ASN A 257 -17.08 5.53 17.35
CA ASN A 257 -16.96 4.11 17.03
C ASN A 257 -17.72 3.70 15.77
N LEU A 258 -18.75 4.43 15.38
CA LEU A 258 -19.61 4.12 14.24
C LEU A 258 -18.83 3.86 12.94
N PRO A 259 -17.88 4.71 12.51
CA PRO A 259 -17.14 4.46 11.28
C PRO A 259 -16.30 3.18 11.32
N LEU A 260 -15.85 2.72 12.49
CA LEU A 260 -15.12 1.45 12.62
C LEU A 260 -16.01 0.23 12.37
N VAL A 261 -17.30 0.33 12.68
CA VAL A 261 -18.26 -0.78 12.50
C VAL A 261 -18.69 -0.91 11.04
N PHE A 262 -18.74 0.21 10.31
CA PHE A 262 -19.13 0.26 8.90
C PHE A 262 -17.95 0.23 7.91
N ALA A 263 -16.72 0.29 8.43
CA ALA A 263 -15.48 0.21 7.68
C ALA A 263 -15.35 -1.12 6.93
#